data_AF-R1EPG3-F1
#
_entry.id   AF-R1EPG3-F1
#
_cell.length_a   1.000
_cell.length_b   1.000
_cell.length_c   1.000
_cell.angle_alpha   90.00
_cell.angle_beta   90.00
_cell.angle_gamma   90.00
#
_symmetry.space_group_name_H-M   'P 1'
#
loop_
_entity.id
_entity.type
_entity.pdbx_description
1 polymer ?
#
loop_
_entity_poly.entity_id
_entity_poly.type
_entity_poly.pdbx_seq_one_letter_code
_entity_poly.pdbx_strand_id
1 'polypeptide(L)'
;MKRTQRAGFALALFYLHTASWREWRSSAPHNTHERADTAAVLAFYDRILAEEDADGLKLFLHGWFLEQPASPWQEPRYGNIREFVAWTLYGDAGERKPKQTSTVDRVMNQIEVVLGPLPAGRAERLVAMTYTREPLGRCHRPLAVYLCCFAAHGAIRKMLQLLGFSSRSLASRWEGPVLLPLLPHGALDRLPTSRCVARAMRMPELVGAVEVMVRRHALNGRAPSAAFMSHSLGTGYHAAIATRAPGLVAASLFADPICFLLHERDVAPLRPATWFHWLQRVAVASDPTVQNCLRREFWWSQHWLHPASLPSPTAVHLSAADTVCNPRRVQEHLLRHGGAQAGLDSPLEVELSRGMFTVHGWLCVAPAAQRRAIADLGRLLARGLAQRAAGRKGAGEGDRTADGSHLALAVRHRGARASGQAVRLEPLGDTDSVSSSGESDGCGE
;
A
#
# COMPACT_ATOMS: atom_id res chain seq x y z
N MET A 1 -17.26 25.09 36.50
CA MET A 1 -17.25 23.62 36.29
C MET A 1 -16.14 22.97 37.09
N LYS A 2 -16.46 21.93 37.86
CA LYS A 2 -15.48 21.08 38.57
C LYS A 2 -14.62 20.31 37.56
N ARG A 3 -13.39 19.91 37.91
CA ARG A 3 -12.47 19.14 37.03
C ARG A 3 -13.15 17.90 36.40
N THR A 4 -14.00 17.22 37.17
CA THR A 4 -14.79 16.06 36.72
C THR A 4 -15.80 16.40 35.63
N GLN A 5 -16.48 17.56 35.71
CA GLN A 5 -17.41 18.02 34.68
C GLN A 5 -16.68 18.38 33.37
N ARG A 6 -15.47 18.93 33.45
CA ARG A 6 -14.64 19.25 32.26
C ARG A 6 -14.20 17.98 31.53
N ALA A 7 -13.81 16.95 32.26
CA ALA A 7 -13.44 15.66 31.69
C ALA A 7 -14.65 14.98 31.00
N GLY A 8 -15.82 15.00 31.64
CA GLY A 8 -17.06 14.46 31.05
C GLY A 8 -17.47 15.17 29.77
N PHE A 9 -17.41 16.50 29.76
CA PHE A 9 -17.72 17.31 28.58
C PHE A 9 -16.74 17.08 27.42
N ALA A 10 -15.44 17.01 27.71
CA ALA A 10 -14.43 16.71 26.70
C ALA A 10 -14.60 15.30 26.09
N LEU A 11 -14.96 14.31 26.92
CA LEU A 11 -15.23 12.95 26.45
C LEU A 11 -16.50 12.90 25.58
N ALA A 12 -17.54 13.64 25.96
CA ALA A 12 -18.77 13.75 25.19
C ALA A 12 -18.53 14.44 23.83
N LEU A 13 -17.77 15.53 23.79
CA LEU A 13 -17.39 16.18 22.54
C LEU A 13 -16.52 15.28 21.65
N PHE A 14 -15.58 14.54 22.23
CA PHE A 14 -14.79 13.54 21.50
C PHE A 14 -15.69 12.45 20.92
N TYR A 15 -16.65 11.95 21.71
CA TYR A 15 -17.61 10.94 21.26
C TYR A 15 -18.49 11.47 20.12
N LEU A 16 -19.08 12.66 20.27
CA LEU A 16 -19.91 13.27 19.23
C LEU A 16 -19.12 13.57 17.95
N HIS A 17 -17.92 14.16 18.08
CA HIS A 17 -17.05 14.40 16.92
C HIS A 17 -16.69 13.11 16.20
N THR A 18 -16.29 12.07 16.95
CA THR A 18 -15.98 10.76 16.34
C THR A 18 -17.23 10.09 15.75
N ALA A 19 -18.41 10.24 16.35
CA ALA A 19 -19.67 9.69 15.84
C ALA A 19 -20.12 10.37 14.54
N SER A 20 -20.18 11.70 14.49
CA SER A 20 -20.58 12.46 13.29
C SER A 20 -19.56 12.29 12.15
N TRP A 21 -18.27 12.25 12.47
CA TRP A 21 -17.22 11.98 11.48
C TRP A 21 -17.32 10.55 10.91
N ARG A 22 -17.67 9.57 11.75
CA ARG A 22 -17.94 8.19 11.31
C ARG A 22 -19.14 8.12 10.38
N GLU A 23 -20.22 8.82 10.71
CA GLU A 23 -21.44 8.83 9.91
C GLU A 23 -21.16 9.40 8.51
N TRP A 24 -20.51 10.56 8.45
CA TRP A 24 -20.07 11.19 7.19
C TRP A 24 -19.18 10.26 6.36
N ARG A 25 -18.24 9.53 6.97
CA ARG A 25 -17.36 8.60 6.24
C ARG A 25 -17.97 7.28 5.83
N SER A 26 -18.83 6.72 6.67
CA SER A 26 -19.54 5.49 6.34
C SER A 26 -20.57 5.72 5.24
N SER A 27 -21.07 6.96 5.12
CA SER A 27 -22.06 7.37 4.12
C SER A 27 -21.46 8.00 2.87
N ALA A 28 -20.22 8.50 2.89
CA ALA A 28 -19.55 9.00 1.69
C ALA A 28 -19.02 7.83 0.84
N PRO A 29 -19.64 7.49 -0.31
CA PRO A 29 -19.03 6.59 -1.27
C PRO A 29 -17.80 7.30 -1.84
N HIS A 30 -16.63 7.11 -1.24
CA HIS A 30 -15.39 7.51 -1.87
C HIS A 30 -15.10 6.55 -3.02
N ASN A 31 -15.83 6.73 -4.12
CA ASN A 31 -15.50 6.23 -5.45
C ASN A 31 -14.41 7.12 -6.05
N THR A 32 -13.34 7.42 -5.32
CA THR A 32 -12.16 8.12 -5.89
C THR A 32 -11.32 7.19 -6.75
N HIS A 33 -11.92 6.11 -7.25
CA HIS A 33 -11.33 5.15 -8.16
C HIS A 33 -10.76 5.90 -9.37
N GLU A 34 -9.44 6.04 -9.39
CA GLU A 34 -8.77 6.05 -10.67
C GLU A 34 -9.09 4.72 -11.32
N ARG A 35 -9.72 4.78 -12.51
CA ARG A 35 -10.09 3.59 -13.28
C ARG A 35 -8.91 2.64 -13.24
N ALA A 36 -9.11 1.41 -12.76
CA ALA A 36 -8.05 0.43 -12.80
C ALA A 36 -7.51 0.40 -14.23
N ASP A 37 -6.18 0.48 -14.35
CA ASP A 37 -5.55 0.34 -15.65
C ASP A 37 -6.02 -1.00 -16.23
N THR A 38 -6.88 -0.91 -17.23
CA THR A 38 -7.58 -2.07 -17.77
C THR A 38 -6.57 -3.08 -18.30
N ALA A 39 -5.45 -2.63 -18.85
CA ALA A 39 -4.38 -3.51 -19.31
C ALA A 39 -3.73 -4.25 -18.14
N ALA A 40 -3.43 -3.57 -17.03
CA ALA A 40 -2.82 -4.18 -15.85
C ALA A 40 -3.74 -5.23 -15.19
N VAL A 41 -5.05 -4.96 -15.13
CA VAL A 41 -6.00 -5.93 -14.58
C VAL A 41 -6.21 -7.12 -15.51
N LEU A 42 -6.28 -6.89 -16.83
CA LEU A 42 -6.33 -7.99 -17.80
C LEU A 42 -5.07 -8.86 -17.69
N ALA A 43 -3.88 -8.26 -17.60
CA ALA A 43 -2.63 -9.00 -17.42
C ALA A 43 -2.58 -9.80 -16.09
N PHE A 44 -3.23 -9.30 -15.03
CA PHE A 44 -3.40 -10.03 -13.78
C PHE A 44 -4.27 -11.28 -13.98
N TYR A 45 -5.43 -11.14 -14.61
CA TYR A 45 -6.30 -12.28 -14.91
C TYR A 45 -5.65 -13.26 -15.91
N ASP A 46 -5.00 -12.77 -16.97
CA ASP A 46 -4.28 -13.60 -17.95
C ASP A 46 -3.27 -14.53 -17.27
N ARG A 47 -2.54 -14.03 -16.26
CA ARG A 47 -1.56 -14.82 -15.52
C ARG A 47 -2.21 -15.81 -14.58
N ILE A 48 -3.16 -15.36 -13.74
CA ILE A 48 -3.82 -16.25 -12.77
C ILE A 48 -4.54 -17.38 -13.50
N LEU A 49 -5.26 -17.07 -14.57
CA LEU A 49 -6.02 -18.05 -15.35
C LEU A 49 -5.11 -18.99 -16.16
N ALA A 50 -3.86 -18.62 -16.42
CA ALA A 50 -2.88 -19.51 -17.06
C ALA A 50 -2.21 -20.48 -16.08
N GLU A 51 -2.23 -20.17 -14.78
CA GLU A 51 -1.53 -20.94 -13.74
C GLU A 51 -2.46 -21.83 -12.93
N GLU A 52 -3.71 -21.40 -12.76
CA GLU A 52 -4.73 -22.16 -12.04
C GLU A 52 -5.43 -23.14 -12.98
N ASP A 53 -5.59 -24.39 -12.50
CA ASP A 53 -6.52 -25.31 -13.12
C ASP A 53 -7.98 -24.95 -12.76
N ALA A 54 -8.94 -25.68 -13.31
CA ALA A 54 -10.35 -25.41 -13.08
C ALA A 54 -10.74 -25.50 -11.59
N ASP A 55 -10.10 -26.38 -10.82
CA ASP A 55 -10.41 -26.59 -9.40
C ASP A 55 -9.80 -25.50 -8.52
N GLY A 56 -8.56 -25.10 -8.80
CA GLY A 56 -7.89 -23.96 -8.18
C GLY A 56 -8.64 -22.66 -8.41
N LEU A 57 -9.08 -22.42 -9.65
CA LEU A 57 -9.87 -21.23 -9.99
C LEU A 57 -11.26 -21.25 -9.34
N LYS A 58 -11.93 -22.41 -9.25
CA LYS A 58 -13.17 -22.54 -8.47
C LYS A 58 -12.93 -22.22 -7.01
N LEU A 59 -11.88 -22.78 -6.40
CA LEU A 59 -11.54 -22.51 -5.00
C LEU A 59 -11.26 -21.03 -4.76
N PHE A 60 -10.53 -20.39 -5.68
CA PHE A 60 -10.32 -18.94 -5.68
C PHE A 60 -11.65 -18.18 -5.69
N LEU A 61 -12.51 -18.42 -6.69
CA LEU A 61 -13.79 -17.71 -6.82
C LEU A 61 -14.70 -17.95 -5.62
N HIS A 62 -14.83 -19.20 -5.16
CA HIS A 62 -15.59 -19.57 -3.96
C HIS A 62 -15.13 -18.77 -2.73
N GLY A 63 -13.83 -18.53 -2.63
CA GLY A 63 -13.26 -17.76 -1.55
C GLY A 63 -13.76 -16.33 -1.45
N TRP A 64 -14.21 -15.74 -2.56
CA TRP A 64 -14.71 -14.36 -2.65
C TRP A 64 -16.21 -14.21 -2.40
N PHE A 65 -16.95 -15.28 -2.13
CA PHE A 65 -18.38 -15.21 -1.82
C PHE A 65 -18.65 -15.60 -0.36
N LEU A 66 -19.53 -14.84 0.30
CA LEU A 66 -20.03 -15.14 1.64
C LEU A 66 -21.40 -15.80 1.54
N GLU A 67 -21.60 -16.82 2.37
CA GLU A 67 -22.92 -17.36 2.67
C GLU A 67 -23.69 -16.42 3.59
N GLN A 68 -25.00 -16.35 3.39
CA GLN A 68 -25.86 -15.85 4.45
C GLN A 68 -26.00 -16.90 5.55
N PRO A 69 -25.92 -16.53 6.85
CA PRO A 69 -25.83 -17.45 8.00
C PRO A 69 -26.92 -18.53 8.13
N ALA A 70 -27.97 -18.50 7.32
CA ALA A 70 -29.16 -19.36 7.44
C ALA A 70 -29.48 -20.14 6.15
N SER A 71 -28.51 -20.37 5.26
CA SER A 71 -28.76 -21.04 3.98
C SER A 71 -27.67 -22.01 3.58
N PRO A 72 -28.02 -23.13 2.91
CA PRO A 72 -27.04 -24.03 2.33
C PRO A 72 -26.23 -23.32 1.25
N TRP A 73 -24.97 -23.71 1.10
CA TRP A 73 -24.07 -23.23 0.04
C TRP A 73 -24.76 -23.29 -1.33
N GLN A 74 -24.60 -22.24 -2.12
CA GLN A 74 -24.94 -22.23 -3.54
C GLN A 74 -23.66 -21.99 -4.33
N GLU A 75 -23.51 -22.67 -5.47
CA GLU A 75 -22.37 -22.40 -6.35
C GLU A 75 -22.52 -21.03 -7.04
N PRO A 76 -21.44 -20.23 -7.14
CA PRO A 76 -21.48 -18.95 -7.84
C PRO A 76 -21.90 -19.13 -9.30
N ARG A 77 -22.91 -18.36 -9.72
CA ARG A 77 -23.40 -18.35 -11.10
C ARG A 77 -22.76 -17.23 -11.90
N TYR A 78 -22.98 -17.23 -13.21
CA TYR A 78 -22.47 -16.21 -14.13
C TYR A 78 -22.71 -14.79 -13.62
N GLY A 79 -23.93 -14.49 -13.14
CA GLY A 79 -24.29 -13.18 -12.60
C GLY A 79 -23.48 -12.77 -11.36
N ASN A 80 -23.18 -13.72 -10.45
CA ASN A 80 -22.40 -13.46 -9.24
C ASN A 80 -20.93 -13.16 -9.59
N ILE A 81 -20.33 -14.00 -10.45
CA ILE A 81 -18.93 -13.85 -10.87
C ILE A 81 -18.76 -12.57 -11.70
N ARG A 82 -19.72 -12.27 -12.58
CA ARG A 82 -19.71 -11.04 -13.38
C ARG A 82 -19.78 -9.78 -12.53
N GLU A 83 -20.56 -9.80 -11.45
CA GLU A 83 -20.59 -8.71 -10.46
C GLU A 83 -19.27 -8.59 -9.71
N PHE A 84 -18.70 -9.71 -9.26
CA PHE A 84 -17.39 -9.74 -8.63
C PHE A 84 -16.31 -9.15 -9.54
N VAL A 85 -16.22 -9.62 -10.79
CA VAL A 85 -15.26 -9.12 -11.79
C VAL A 85 -15.47 -7.62 -12.04
N ALA A 86 -16.72 -7.16 -12.16
CA ALA A 86 -17.03 -5.74 -12.30
C ALA A 86 -16.46 -4.91 -11.16
N TRP A 87 -16.68 -5.37 -9.94
CA TRP A 87 -16.20 -4.73 -8.74
C TRP A 87 -14.66 -4.73 -8.71
N THR A 88 -13.99 -5.83 -9.05
CA THR A 88 -12.51 -5.87 -9.12
C THR A 88 -11.90 -4.95 -10.17
N LEU A 89 -12.66 -4.61 -11.23
CA LEU A 89 -12.21 -3.72 -12.30
C LEU A 89 -12.53 -2.25 -12.02
N TYR A 90 -13.69 -1.97 -11.43
CA TYR A 90 -14.27 -0.62 -11.42
C TYR A 90 -14.76 -0.14 -10.06
N GLY A 91 -14.76 -0.99 -9.04
CA GLY A 91 -15.27 -0.66 -7.69
C GLY A 91 -16.78 -0.56 -7.60
N ASP A 92 -17.48 -0.81 -8.70
CA ASP A 92 -18.93 -0.77 -8.79
C ASP A 92 -19.47 -2.03 -9.48
N ALA A 93 -20.54 -2.58 -8.91
CA ALA A 93 -21.30 -3.68 -9.51
C ALA A 93 -22.47 -3.19 -10.38
N GLY A 94 -22.80 -1.89 -10.30
CA GLY A 94 -23.98 -1.27 -10.90
C GLY A 94 -23.92 -1.10 -12.42
N GLU A 95 -24.72 -0.13 -12.89
CA GLU A 95 -24.91 0.19 -14.30
C GLU A 95 -23.60 0.71 -14.93
N ARG A 96 -23.22 0.14 -16.07
CA ARG A 96 -21.88 0.29 -16.65
C ARG A 96 -21.92 0.92 -18.02
N LYS A 97 -20.89 1.71 -18.33
CA LYS A 97 -20.69 2.22 -19.69
C LYS A 97 -20.38 1.04 -20.63
N PRO A 98 -20.74 1.11 -21.92
CA PRO A 98 -20.52 0.01 -22.87
C PRO A 98 -19.08 -0.54 -22.90
N LYS A 99 -18.07 0.32 -22.82
CA LYS A 99 -16.65 -0.09 -22.79
C LYS A 99 -16.28 -0.90 -21.53
N GLN A 100 -16.91 -0.59 -20.39
CA GLN A 100 -16.69 -1.32 -19.14
C GLN A 100 -17.36 -2.70 -19.19
N THR A 101 -18.56 -2.76 -19.76
CA THR A 101 -19.27 -4.01 -20.02
C THR A 101 -18.42 -4.95 -20.88
N SER A 102 -17.90 -4.47 -22.02
CA SER A 102 -17.04 -5.27 -22.90
C SER A 102 -15.77 -5.80 -22.21
N THR A 103 -15.15 -5.00 -21.33
CA THR A 103 -13.95 -5.45 -20.60
C THR A 103 -14.30 -6.55 -19.59
N VAL A 104 -15.41 -6.39 -18.86
CA VAL A 104 -15.90 -7.41 -17.93
C VAL A 104 -16.22 -8.69 -18.68
N ASP A 105 -16.94 -8.58 -19.80
CA ASP A 105 -17.34 -9.74 -20.60
C ASP A 105 -16.10 -10.45 -21.17
N ARG A 106 -15.03 -9.73 -21.52
CA ARG A 106 -13.75 -10.35 -21.90
C ARG A 106 -13.15 -11.18 -20.77
N VAL A 107 -13.10 -10.66 -19.54
CA VAL A 107 -12.59 -11.43 -18.38
C VAL A 107 -13.50 -12.61 -18.06
N MET A 108 -14.83 -12.44 -18.16
CA MET A 108 -15.79 -13.53 -18.00
C MET A 108 -15.55 -14.65 -19.01
N ASN A 109 -15.32 -14.31 -20.28
CA ASN A 109 -15.00 -15.30 -21.30
C ASN A 109 -13.70 -16.07 -20.97
N GLN A 110 -12.69 -15.39 -20.42
CA GLN A 110 -11.45 -16.05 -20.01
C GLN A 110 -11.68 -17.01 -18.83
N ILE A 111 -12.52 -16.63 -17.87
CA ILE A 111 -12.91 -17.50 -16.76
C ILE A 111 -13.65 -18.73 -17.29
N GLU A 112 -14.59 -18.57 -18.23
CA GLU A 112 -15.33 -19.69 -18.84
C GLU A 112 -14.47 -20.60 -19.71
N VAL A 113 -13.37 -20.10 -20.29
CA VAL A 113 -12.39 -20.96 -21.00
C VAL A 113 -11.74 -21.95 -20.03
N VAL A 114 -11.47 -21.54 -18.79
CA VAL A 114 -10.83 -22.39 -17.77
C VAL A 114 -11.87 -23.27 -17.05
N LEU A 115 -13.01 -22.71 -16.66
CA LEU A 115 -14.03 -23.41 -15.86
C LEU A 115 -15.05 -24.20 -16.69
N GLY A 116 -15.14 -23.92 -17.99
CA GLY A 116 -16.31 -24.24 -18.80
C GLY A 116 -17.44 -23.21 -18.62
N PRO A 117 -18.55 -23.38 -19.36
CA PRO A 117 -19.70 -22.47 -19.30
C PRO A 117 -20.28 -22.36 -17.90
N LEU A 118 -20.43 -21.14 -17.39
CA LEU A 118 -20.99 -20.92 -16.06
C LEU A 118 -22.53 -21.02 -16.10
N PRO A 119 -23.17 -21.57 -15.06
CA PRO A 119 -24.63 -21.62 -15.00
C PRO A 119 -25.24 -20.22 -15.09
N ALA A 120 -26.26 -20.07 -15.95
CA ALA A 120 -26.96 -18.81 -16.13
C ALA A 120 -27.68 -18.36 -14.85
N GLY A 121 -27.93 -17.05 -14.77
CA GLY A 121 -28.63 -16.41 -13.66
C GLY A 121 -27.72 -15.99 -12.52
N ARG A 122 -28.31 -15.83 -11.34
CA ARG A 122 -27.64 -15.36 -10.11
C ARG A 122 -28.08 -16.24 -8.94
N ALA A 123 -27.12 -16.69 -8.14
CA ALA A 123 -27.38 -17.24 -6.81
C ALA A 123 -27.78 -16.08 -5.89
N GLU A 124 -29.07 -15.96 -5.57
CA GLU A 124 -29.63 -14.84 -4.80
C GLU A 124 -29.03 -14.71 -3.39
N ARG A 125 -28.54 -15.83 -2.84
CA ARG A 125 -28.05 -15.91 -1.46
C ARG A 125 -26.54 -15.73 -1.33
N LEU A 126 -25.81 -15.69 -2.44
CA LEU A 126 -24.38 -15.42 -2.44
C LEU A 126 -24.12 -13.92 -2.58
N VAL A 127 -23.34 -13.40 -1.64
CA VAL A 127 -22.88 -12.01 -1.68
C VAL A 127 -21.38 -12.02 -1.96
N ALA A 128 -20.96 -11.39 -3.05
CA ALA A 128 -19.54 -11.17 -3.30
C ALA A 128 -18.96 -10.28 -2.20
N MET A 129 -17.82 -10.68 -1.63
CA MET A 129 -17.05 -9.83 -0.74
C MET A 129 -16.54 -8.64 -1.52
N THR A 130 -17.23 -7.52 -1.33
CA THR A 130 -16.89 -6.24 -1.95
C THR A 130 -16.46 -5.32 -0.83
N TYR A 131 -15.26 -5.56 -0.27
CA TYR A 131 -14.78 -4.86 0.92
C TYR A 131 -14.87 -3.32 0.79
N THR A 132 -14.77 -2.79 -0.44
CA THR A 132 -14.92 -1.36 -0.75
C THR A 132 -16.34 -0.83 -0.68
N ARG A 133 -17.36 -1.68 -0.59
CA ARG A 133 -18.78 -1.30 -0.52
C ARG A 133 -19.39 -1.63 0.83
N GLU A 134 -18.86 -2.64 1.53
CA GLU A 134 -19.34 -3.00 2.84
C GLU A 134 -19.22 -1.81 3.81
N PRO A 135 -20.27 -1.51 4.59
CA PRO A 135 -20.18 -0.50 5.62
C PRO A 135 -19.06 -0.88 6.58
N LEU A 136 -18.20 0.10 6.91
CA LEU A 136 -17.15 -0.12 7.90
C LEU A 136 -17.83 -0.47 9.22
N GLY A 137 -17.55 -1.67 9.75
CA GLY A 137 -18.08 -2.10 11.03
C GLY A 137 -17.78 -1.04 12.08
N ARG A 138 -18.81 -0.62 12.83
CA ARG A 138 -18.72 0.44 13.85
C ARG A 138 -17.91 -0.07 15.05
N CYS A 139 -16.59 -0.17 14.93
CA CYS A 139 -15.75 -0.54 16.05
C CYS A 139 -15.27 0.73 16.77
N HIS A 140 -15.94 1.06 17.88
CA HIS A 140 -15.43 2.06 18.80
C HIS A 140 -14.24 1.46 19.55
N ARG A 141 -13.08 2.12 19.46
CA ARG A 141 -11.97 1.82 20.36
C ARG A 141 -12.18 2.54 21.69
N PRO A 142 -11.97 1.87 22.83
CA PRO A 142 -11.80 2.57 24.09
C PRO A 142 -10.74 3.67 23.94
N LEU A 143 -10.96 4.84 24.54
CA LEU A 143 -9.99 5.95 24.54
C LEU A 143 -8.59 5.49 24.96
N ALA A 144 -8.52 4.53 25.88
CA ALA A 144 -7.29 3.89 26.32
C ALA A 144 -6.44 3.31 25.17
N VAL A 145 -7.05 2.70 24.15
CA VAL A 145 -6.32 2.15 23.01
C VAL A 145 -5.63 3.25 22.21
N TYR A 146 -6.32 4.39 21.99
CA TYR A 146 -5.71 5.54 21.33
C TYR A 146 -4.57 6.13 22.15
N LEU A 147 -4.74 6.23 23.47
CA LEU A 147 -3.68 6.70 24.37
C LEU A 147 -2.47 5.77 24.35
N CYS A 148 -2.68 4.45 24.38
CA CYS A 148 -1.60 3.45 24.27
C CYS A 148 -0.87 3.56 22.93
N CYS A 149 -1.60 3.64 21.80
CA CYS A 149 -0.99 3.81 20.47
C CYS A 149 -0.22 5.13 20.38
N PHE A 150 -0.75 6.21 20.96
CA PHE A 150 -0.10 7.51 21.00
C PHE A 150 1.20 7.47 21.80
N ALA A 151 1.16 6.87 23.00
CA ALA A 151 2.33 6.68 23.84
C ALA A 151 3.38 5.81 23.15
N ALA A 152 2.97 4.71 22.52
CA ALA A 152 3.85 3.82 21.76
C ALA A 152 4.53 4.56 20.58
N HIS A 153 3.78 5.31 19.78
CA HIS A 153 4.38 6.13 18.71
C HIS A 153 5.31 7.22 19.23
N GLY A 154 4.97 7.84 20.36
CA GLY A 154 5.84 8.81 21.03
C GLY A 154 7.17 8.17 21.45
N ALA A 155 7.09 7.00 22.10
CA ALA A 155 8.23 6.21 22.53
C ALA A 155 9.09 5.75 21.36
N ILE A 156 8.50 5.16 20.30
CA ILE A 156 9.21 4.72 19.10
C ILE A 156 9.90 5.90 18.43
N ARG A 157 9.21 7.04 18.25
CA ARG A 157 9.82 8.24 17.66
C ARG A 157 11.00 8.73 18.49
N LYS A 158 10.85 8.78 19.82
CA LYS A 158 11.93 9.23 20.70
C LYS A 158 13.11 8.25 20.66
N MET A 159 12.84 6.95 20.66
CA MET A 159 13.85 5.90 20.48
C MET A 159 14.60 6.06 19.16
N LEU A 160 13.88 6.23 18.05
CA LEU A 160 14.50 6.49 16.74
C LEU A 160 15.35 7.77 16.76
N GLN A 161 14.89 8.84 17.39
CA GLN A 161 15.69 10.06 17.56
C GLN A 161 16.96 9.82 18.37
N LEU A 162 16.90 9.02 19.44
CA LEU A 162 18.06 8.63 20.24
C LEU A 162 19.04 7.75 19.45
N LEU A 163 18.54 6.98 18.48
CA LEU A 163 19.35 6.20 17.53
C LEU A 163 19.87 7.03 16.34
N GLY A 164 19.68 8.36 16.34
CA GLY A 164 20.20 9.27 15.31
C GLY A 164 19.27 9.50 14.12
N PHE A 165 18.06 8.94 14.11
CA PHE A 165 17.10 9.17 13.03
C PHE A 165 16.43 10.55 13.17
N SER A 166 16.36 11.30 12.08
CA SER A 166 15.67 12.60 12.02
C SER A 166 14.46 12.55 11.08
N SER A 167 13.31 13.03 11.57
CA SER A 167 12.08 13.15 10.75
C SER A 167 12.24 14.31 9.78
N ARG A 168 12.07 14.05 8.50
CA ARG A 168 12.28 15.01 7.42
C ARG A 168 11.12 14.97 6.44
N SER A 169 10.74 16.13 5.90
CA SER A 169 9.75 16.19 4.83
C SER A 169 10.40 15.83 3.49
N LEU A 170 9.59 15.38 2.53
CA LEU A 170 10.01 15.13 1.14
C LEU A 170 10.71 16.34 0.48
N ALA A 171 10.50 17.56 0.99
CA ALA A 171 11.13 18.77 0.48
C ALA A 171 12.56 18.99 1.00
N SER A 172 12.96 18.34 2.09
CA SER A 172 14.28 18.54 2.69
C SER A 172 15.37 17.70 2.02
N ARG A 173 16.60 18.25 1.91
CA ARG A 173 17.77 17.50 1.46
C ARG A 173 18.13 16.43 2.51
N TRP A 174 18.33 15.20 2.05
CA TRP A 174 18.83 14.08 2.86
C TRP A 174 20.06 13.49 2.18
N GLU A 175 21.08 13.22 2.97
CA GLU A 175 22.36 12.69 2.47
C GLU A 175 22.64 11.28 3.00
N GLY A 176 21.80 10.77 3.91
CA GLY A 176 21.99 9.44 4.50
C GLY A 176 21.68 8.29 3.54
N PRO A 177 22.16 7.07 3.84
CA PRO A 177 22.01 5.90 2.98
C PRO A 177 20.66 5.19 3.10
N VAL A 178 19.88 5.51 4.13
CA VAL A 178 18.60 4.86 4.41
C VAL A 178 17.47 5.86 4.25
N LEU A 179 16.43 5.43 3.53
CA LEU A 179 15.17 6.15 3.38
C LEU A 179 14.06 5.29 3.97
N LEU A 180 13.26 5.88 4.85
CA LEU A 180 12.07 5.24 5.41
C LEU A 180 10.83 6.05 5.02
N PRO A 181 10.10 5.66 3.96
CA PRO A 181 8.86 6.33 3.58
C PRO A 181 7.81 6.12 4.68
N LEU A 182 7.29 7.21 5.25
CA LEU A 182 6.16 7.13 6.17
C LEU A 182 4.85 7.18 5.37
N LEU A 183 4.07 6.11 5.45
CA LEU A 183 2.79 5.97 4.76
C LEU A 183 1.64 6.11 5.77
N PRO A 184 1.16 7.34 6.04
CA PRO A 184 0.23 7.61 7.12
C PRO A 184 -1.13 6.91 6.96
N HIS A 185 -1.51 6.54 5.74
CA HIS A 185 -2.75 5.83 5.45
C HIS A 185 -2.72 4.34 5.85
N GLY A 186 -1.54 3.73 6.00
CA GLY A 186 -1.39 2.35 6.48
C GLY A 186 -0.90 2.26 7.93
N ALA A 187 -0.69 3.39 8.60
CA ALA A 187 -0.21 3.45 9.97
C ALA A 187 -1.37 3.67 10.94
N LEU A 188 -1.22 3.18 12.18
CA LEU A 188 -2.10 3.47 13.30
C LEU A 188 -1.95 4.96 13.72
N ASP A 189 -2.28 5.91 12.84
CA ASP A 189 -1.91 7.31 13.02
C ASP A 189 -2.62 7.96 14.23
N ARG A 190 -1.96 9.00 14.75
CA ARG A 190 -2.33 9.77 15.94
C ARG A 190 -3.71 10.39 15.76
N LEU A 191 -4.48 10.43 16.85
CA LEU A 191 -5.73 11.15 17.11
C LEU A 191 -6.41 11.85 15.92
N PRO A 192 -7.74 11.68 15.74
CA PRO A 192 -8.51 12.15 14.57
C PRO A 192 -8.54 13.67 14.34
N THR A 193 -7.85 14.48 15.14
CA THR A 193 -8.11 15.91 15.30
C THR A 193 -7.14 16.88 14.61
N SER A 194 -6.02 16.46 14.02
CA SER A 194 -5.04 17.49 13.55
C SER A 194 -4.35 17.29 12.21
N ARG A 195 -4.63 16.21 11.48
CA ARG A 195 -4.43 16.20 10.03
C ARG A 195 -5.68 15.61 9.40
N CYS A 196 -6.44 16.48 8.74
CA CYS A 196 -7.33 16.06 7.68
C CYS A 196 -6.66 14.93 6.92
N VAL A 197 -7.29 13.77 7.04
CA VAL A 197 -6.89 12.50 6.44
C VAL A 197 -6.39 12.74 5.04
N ALA A 198 -5.08 12.64 4.89
CA ALA A 198 -4.46 12.61 3.59
C ALA A 198 -5.12 11.43 2.87
N ARG A 199 -5.77 11.72 1.73
CA ARG A 199 -6.22 10.72 0.77
C ARG A 199 -5.10 9.68 0.63
N ALA A 200 -5.44 8.39 0.64
CA ALA A 200 -4.41 7.38 0.41
C ALA A 200 -3.73 7.69 -0.92
N MET A 201 -2.40 7.57 -0.92
CA MET A 201 -1.62 7.91 -2.10
C MET A 201 -1.89 6.85 -3.16
N ARG A 202 -2.24 7.26 -4.38
CA ARG A 202 -2.44 6.27 -5.47
C ARG A 202 -1.11 5.61 -5.80
N MET A 203 -1.15 4.37 -6.27
CA MET A 203 0.08 3.64 -6.59
C MET A 203 1.00 4.39 -7.58
N PRO A 204 0.50 5.01 -8.68
CA PRO A 204 1.37 5.81 -9.55
C PRO A 204 1.99 7.03 -8.85
N GLU A 205 1.25 7.69 -7.96
CA GLU A 205 1.75 8.82 -7.18
C GLU A 205 2.83 8.39 -6.19
N LEU A 206 2.62 7.24 -5.54
CA LEU A 206 3.58 6.64 -4.61
C LEU A 206 4.87 6.26 -5.32
N VAL A 207 4.76 5.54 -6.45
CA VAL A 207 5.93 5.14 -7.25
C VAL A 207 6.66 6.37 -7.76
N GLY A 208 5.95 7.38 -8.27
CA GLY A 208 6.57 8.63 -8.73
C GLY A 208 7.26 9.41 -7.60
N ALA A 209 6.67 9.44 -6.40
CA ALA A 209 7.29 10.07 -5.23
C ALA A 209 8.57 9.34 -4.81
N VAL A 210 8.55 8.00 -4.77
CA VAL A 210 9.72 7.17 -4.46
C VAL A 210 10.81 7.33 -5.53
N GLU A 211 10.43 7.39 -6.80
CA GLU A 211 11.36 7.64 -7.90
C GLU A 211 12.05 9.01 -7.76
N VAL A 212 11.29 10.07 -7.46
CA VAL A 212 11.86 11.40 -7.18
C VAL A 212 12.83 11.35 -6.00
N MET A 213 12.50 10.61 -4.93
CA MET A 213 13.39 10.45 -3.77
C MET A 213 14.72 9.80 -4.18
N VAL A 214 14.69 8.67 -4.88
CA VAL A 214 15.91 7.96 -5.31
C VAL A 214 16.71 8.78 -6.32
N ARG A 215 16.06 9.43 -7.30
CA ARG A 215 16.73 10.29 -8.28
C ARG A 215 17.44 11.48 -7.61
N ARG A 216 16.83 12.11 -6.61
CA ARG A 216 17.48 13.18 -5.83
C ARG A 216 18.72 12.68 -5.10
N HIS A 217 18.68 11.46 -4.55
CA HIS A 217 19.87 10.84 -3.98
C HIS A 217 20.95 10.59 -5.03
N ALA A 218 20.56 10.18 -6.24
CA ALA A 218 21.51 9.97 -7.32
C ALA A 218 22.23 11.25 -7.75
N LEU A 219 21.53 12.39 -7.77
CA LEU A 219 22.14 13.70 -8.02
C LEU A 219 23.21 14.09 -6.98
N ASN A 220 23.15 13.51 -5.78
CA ASN A 220 24.18 13.66 -4.74
C ASN A 220 25.32 12.62 -4.89
N GLY A 221 25.57 12.14 -6.11
CA GLY A 221 26.65 11.19 -6.42
C GLY A 221 26.34 9.72 -6.08
N ARG A 222 25.09 9.36 -5.79
CA ARG A 222 24.69 7.97 -5.50
C ARG A 222 24.17 7.25 -6.74
N ALA A 223 23.94 5.95 -6.62
CA ALA A 223 23.36 5.15 -7.70
C ALA A 223 21.93 5.62 -8.05
N PRO A 224 21.50 5.55 -9.33
CA PRO A 224 20.14 5.89 -9.77
C PRO A 224 19.08 4.83 -9.39
N SER A 225 19.44 3.88 -8.52
CA SER A 225 18.64 2.75 -8.09
C SER A 225 18.94 2.42 -6.64
N ALA A 226 17.99 1.78 -5.95
CA ALA A 226 18.07 1.49 -4.54
C ALA A 226 17.76 0.01 -4.23
N ALA A 227 18.22 -0.45 -3.07
CA ALA A 227 17.72 -1.67 -2.48
C ALA A 227 16.44 -1.37 -1.69
N PHE A 228 15.44 -2.23 -1.82
CA PHE A 228 14.14 -2.07 -1.17
C PHE A 228 13.92 -3.20 -0.18
N MET A 229 13.56 -2.82 1.05
CA MET A 229 13.14 -3.75 2.09
C MET A 229 11.71 -3.42 2.50
N SER A 230 10.85 -4.44 2.55
CA SER A 230 9.43 -4.25 2.84
C SER A 230 8.87 -5.39 3.67
N HIS A 231 7.95 -5.08 4.57
CA HIS A 231 7.25 -6.04 5.43
C HIS A 231 5.74 -5.96 5.25
N SER A 232 5.04 -7.10 5.30
CA SER A 232 3.56 -7.15 5.33
C SER A 232 2.92 -6.32 4.21
N LEU A 233 1.98 -5.42 4.51
CA LEU A 233 1.37 -4.47 3.58
C LEU A 233 2.40 -3.68 2.76
N GLY A 234 3.56 -3.37 3.33
CA GLY A 234 4.67 -2.72 2.63
C GLY A 234 5.13 -3.48 1.39
N THR A 235 4.98 -4.80 1.37
CA THR A 235 5.32 -5.64 0.21
C THR A 235 4.42 -5.38 -0.99
N GLY A 236 3.19 -4.92 -0.78
CA GLY A 236 2.29 -4.48 -1.86
C GLY A 236 2.75 -3.17 -2.50
N TYR A 237 3.26 -2.22 -1.72
CA TYR A 237 3.86 -1.00 -2.28
C TYR A 237 5.17 -1.30 -3.00
N HIS A 238 5.97 -2.23 -2.47
CA HIS A 238 7.17 -2.71 -3.12
C HIS A 238 6.84 -3.42 -4.45
N ALA A 239 5.79 -4.24 -4.50
CA ALA A 239 5.28 -4.83 -5.74
C ALA A 239 4.95 -3.76 -6.79
N ALA A 240 4.24 -2.69 -6.38
CA ALA A 240 3.93 -1.58 -7.27
C ALA A 240 5.19 -0.90 -7.83
N ILE A 241 6.23 -0.71 -7.01
CA ILE A 241 7.51 -0.14 -7.43
C ILE A 241 8.23 -1.08 -8.41
N ALA A 242 8.33 -2.37 -8.08
CA ALA A 242 9.01 -3.35 -8.92
C ALA A 242 8.36 -3.48 -10.31
N THR A 243 7.03 -3.47 -10.37
CA THR A 243 6.29 -3.58 -11.63
C THR A 243 6.33 -2.30 -12.46
N ARG A 244 6.17 -1.12 -11.83
CA ARG A 244 6.02 0.16 -12.57
C ARG A 244 7.34 0.89 -12.81
N ALA A 245 8.35 0.64 -11.97
CA ALA A 245 9.66 1.26 -12.05
C ALA A 245 10.78 0.23 -11.80
N PRO A 246 10.86 -0.88 -12.57
CA PRO A 246 11.86 -1.94 -12.35
C PRO A 246 13.30 -1.41 -12.40
N GLY A 247 13.57 -0.40 -13.23
CA GLY A 247 14.87 0.28 -13.30
C GLY A 247 15.30 0.92 -11.97
N LEU A 248 14.37 1.23 -11.08
CA LEU A 248 14.64 1.79 -9.75
C LEU A 248 15.17 0.75 -8.76
N VAL A 249 14.83 -0.53 -8.97
CA VAL A 249 15.09 -1.62 -8.01
C VAL A 249 16.42 -2.29 -8.31
N ALA A 250 17.43 -2.00 -7.50
CA ALA A 250 18.73 -2.65 -7.56
C ALA A 250 18.75 -3.99 -6.81
N ALA A 251 17.91 -4.14 -5.80
CA ALA A 251 17.77 -5.36 -5.00
C ALA A 251 16.47 -5.30 -4.20
N SER A 252 15.94 -6.47 -3.84
CA SER A 252 14.70 -6.57 -3.05
C SER A 252 14.82 -7.54 -1.89
N LEU A 253 14.30 -7.15 -0.73
CA LEU A 253 14.08 -8.03 0.41
C LEU A 253 12.62 -7.93 0.87
N PHE A 254 11.92 -9.05 0.81
CA PHE A 254 10.54 -9.16 1.27
C PHE A 254 10.49 -9.91 2.60
N ALA A 255 9.88 -9.32 3.62
CA ALA A 255 9.67 -9.96 4.91
C ALA A 255 8.17 -10.22 5.11
N ASP A 256 7.79 -11.47 5.37
CA ASP A 256 6.40 -11.90 5.53
C ASP A 256 5.46 -11.26 4.47
N PRO A 257 5.74 -11.48 3.18
CA PRO A 257 5.07 -10.81 2.08
C PRO A 257 3.62 -11.26 1.94
N ILE A 258 2.73 -10.29 1.75
CA ILE A 258 1.36 -10.55 1.34
C ILE A 258 1.20 -10.51 -0.18
N CYS A 259 2.08 -9.79 -0.89
CA CYS A 259 1.96 -9.47 -2.31
C CYS A 259 1.91 -10.70 -3.25
N PHE A 260 2.42 -11.85 -2.83
CA PHE A 260 2.46 -13.06 -3.66
C PHE A 260 1.12 -13.81 -3.69
N LEU A 261 0.44 -13.88 -2.55
CA LEU A 261 -0.78 -14.68 -2.39
C LEU A 261 -2.05 -13.81 -2.28
N LEU A 262 -2.01 -12.54 -2.69
CA LEU A 262 -3.15 -11.62 -2.64
C LEU A 262 -4.39 -12.12 -3.41
N HIS A 263 -4.23 -13.09 -4.31
CA HIS A 263 -5.36 -13.75 -4.97
C HIS A 263 -6.03 -14.79 -4.05
N GLU A 264 -5.31 -15.40 -3.11
CA GLU A 264 -5.87 -16.43 -2.25
C GLU A 264 -6.85 -15.85 -1.21
N ARG A 265 -7.91 -16.61 -0.93
CA ARG A 265 -8.89 -16.32 0.13
C ARG A 265 -8.26 -16.20 1.51
N ASP A 266 -7.27 -17.04 1.78
CA ASP A 266 -6.75 -17.28 3.14
C ASP A 266 -5.71 -16.24 3.56
N VAL A 267 -5.56 -15.13 2.83
CA VAL A 267 -4.78 -14.00 3.33
C VAL A 267 -5.57 -13.34 4.47
N ALA A 268 -5.03 -13.46 5.68
CA ALA A 268 -5.60 -13.06 6.97
C ALA A 268 -6.82 -13.89 7.42
N PRO A 269 -6.65 -15.19 7.75
CA PRO A 269 -7.71 -16.04 8.27
C PRO A 269 -8.51 -15.37 9.40
N LEU A 270 -9.84 -15.41 9.26
CA LEU A 270 -10.80 -14.79 10.18
C LEU A 270 -10.85 -15.44 11.57
N ARG A 271 -10.01 -16.43 11.89
CA ARG A 271 -10.01 -17.11 13.19
C ARG A 271 -8.64 -16.96 13.87
N PRO A 272 -8.54 -16.13 14.95
CA PRO A 272 -7.28 -15.94 15.64
C PRO A 272 -6.90 -17.22 16.39
N ALA A 273 -5.71 -17.77 16.09
CA ALA A 273 -5.20 -18.96 16.77
C ALA A 273 -4.57 -18.66 18.14
N THR A 274 -4.17 -17.41 18.41
CA THR A 274 -3.53 -16.99 19.66
C THR A 274 -4.11 -15.66 20.14
N TRP A 275 -3.88 -15.33 21.42
CA TRP A 275 -4.25 -14.02 21.96
C TRP A 275 -3.55 -12.86 21.24
N PHE A 276 -2.32 -13.08 20.75
CA PHE A 276 -1.58 -12.08 19.98
C PHE A 276 -2.21 -11.87 18.60
N HIS A 277 -2.67 -12.95 17.94
CA HIS A 277 -3.42 -12.84 16.69
C HIS A 277 -4.76 -12.12 16.90
N TRP A 278 -5.42 -12.36 18.04
CA TRP A 278 -6.61 -11.60 18.40
C TRP A 278 -6.29 -10.12 18.60
N LEU A 279 -5.21 -9.79 19.32
CA LEU A 279 -4.79 -8.40 19.53
C LEU A 279 -4.44 -7.71 18.21
N GLN A 280 -3.66 -8.37 17.34
CA GLN A 280 -3.32 -7.87 16.01
C GLN A 280 -4.59 -7.68 15.18
N ARG A 281 -5.53 -8.62 15.23
CA ARG A 281 -6.83 -8.48 14.55
C ARG A 281 -7.59 -7.28 15.08
N VAL A 282 -7.70 -7.07 16.38
CA VAL A 282 -8.38 -5.88 16.93
C VAL A 282 -7.61 -4.61 16.57
N ALA A 283 -6.28 -4.64 16.57
CA ALA A 283 -5.45 -3.50 16.19
C ALA A 283 -5.56 -3.15 14.69
N VAL A 284 -5.78 -4.11 13.80
CA VAL A 284 -5.87 -3.88 12.35
C VAL A 284 -7.33 -3.71 11.91
N ALA A 285 -8.22 -4.58 12.37
CA ALA A 285 -9.64 -4.60 12.00
C ALA A 285 -10.43 -3.43 12.60
N SER A 286 -10.02 -2.93 13.77
CA SER A 286 -10.72 -1.83 14.45
C SER A 286 -10.12 -0.46 14.17
N ASP A 287 -9.04 -0.35 13.40
CA ASP A 287 -8.41 0.94 13.12
C ASP A 287 -9.11 1.64 11.95
N PRO A 288 -9.72 2.82 12.13
CA PRO A 288 -10.45 3.48 11.06
C PRO A 288 -9.58 3.83 9.84
N THR A 289 -8.30 4.12 10.04
CA THR A 289 -7.37 4.47 8.98
C THR A 289 -6.94 3.23 8.20
N VAL A 290 -6.59 2.15 8.89
CA VAL A 290 -6.28 0.85 8.25
C VAL A 290 -7.51 0.28 7.56
N GLN A 291 -8.69 0.33 8.18
CA GLN A 291 -9.94 -0.06 7.54
C GLN A 291 -10.23 0.79 6.32
N ASN A 292 -10.03 2.11 6.38
CA ASN A 292 -10.18 2.96 5.20
C ASN A 292 -9.20 2.58 4.09
N CYS A 293 -7.92 2.35 4.44
CA CYS A 293 -6.90 1.91 3.48
C CYS A 293 -7.28 0.56 2.85
N LEU A 294 -7.46 -0.48 3.65
CA LEU A 294 -7.73 -1.84 3.18
C LEU A 294 -9.09 -1.97 2.48
N ARG A 295 -10.10 -1.24 2.94
CA ARG A 295 -11.43 -1.33 2.35
C ARG A 295 -11.61 -0.41 1.17
N ARG A 296 -11.12 0.83 1.18
CA ARG A 296 -11.46 1.82 0.14
C ARG A 296 -10.36 2.03 -0.88
N GLU A 297 -9.10 1.82 -0.49
CA GLU A 297 -7.93 2.27 -1.26
C GLU A 297 -7.04 1.10 -1.70
N PHE A 298 -7.18 -0.06 -1.08
CA PHE A 298 -6.36 -1.24 -1.34
C PHE A 298 -7.00 -2.12 -2.42
N TRP A 299 -6.32 -2.17 -3.56
CA TRP A 299 -6.69 -3.00 -4.70
C TRP A 299 -5.70 -4.14 -4.85
N TRP A 300 -6.17 -5.37 -4.67
CA TRP A 300 -5.33 -6.58 -4.68
C TRP A 300 -4.47 -6.65 -5.95
N SER A 301 -5.05 -6.40 -7.13
CA SER A 301 -4.33 -6.40 -8.41
C SER A 301 -3.21 -5.35 -8.51
N GLN A 302 -3.30 -4.24 -7.78
CA GLN A 302 -2.25 -3.21 -7.78
C GLN A 302 -1.09 -3.51 -6.83
N HIS A 303 -1.32 -4.38 -5.86
CA HIS A 303 -0.37 -4.77 -4.81
C HIS A 303 0.16 -6.20 -5.01
N TRP A 304 -0.35 -6.91 -6.02
CA TRP A 304 0.09 -8.26 -6.35
C TRP A 304 1.39 -8.23 -7.14
N LEU A 305 2.29 -9.15 -6.80
CA LEU A 305 3.53 -9.38 -7.53
C LEU A 305 3.59 -10.85 -7.92
N HIS A 306 3.65 -11.10 -9.22
CA HIS A 306 3.92 -12.45 -9.70
C HIS A 306 5.38 -12.84 -9.42
N PRO A 307 5.69 -14.07 -8.95
CA PRO A 307 7.07 -14.51 -8.73
C PRO A 307 7.97 -14.40 -9.96
N ALA A 308 7.45 -14.67 -11.16
CA ALA A 308 8.21 -14.49 -12.42
C ALA A 308 8.37 -13.01 -12.83
N SER A 309 8.00 -12.05 -11.99
CA SER A 309 8.28 -10.63 -12.20
C SER A 309 9.08 -10.04 -11.04
N LEU A 310 9.67 -10.92 -10.22
CA LEU A 310 10.58 -10.52 -9.17
C LEU A 310 11.81 -9.83 -9.76
N PRO A 311 12.20 -8.66 -9.23
CA PRO A 311 13.46 -8.04 -9.60
C PRO A 311 14.62 -8.92 -9.13
N SER A 312 15.68 -9.04 -9.90
CA SER A 312 16.88 -9.76 -9.48
C SER A 312 17.97 -8.77 -9.08
N PRO A 313 18.68 -8.99 -7.94
CA PRO A 313 18.53 -10.08 -6.97
C PRO A 313 17.43 -9.84 -5.91
N THR A 314 16.79 -10.92 -5.45
CA THR A 314 15.72 -10.89 -4.42
C THR A 314 15.97 -11.91 -3.30
N ALA A 315 15.69 -11.52 -2.05
CA ALA A 315 15.47 -12.43 -0.93
C ALA A 315 14.05 -12.30 -0.34
N VAL A 316 13.53 -13.40 0.18
CA VAL A 316 12.24 -13.50 0.87
C VAL A 316 12.43 -14.20 2.21
N HIS A 317 12.11 -13.50 3.29
CA HIS A 317 12.18 -13.99 4.66
C HIS A 317 10.75 -14.26 5.15
N LEU A 318 10.50 -15.50 5.56
CA LEU A 318 9.20 -15.99 5.98
C LEU A 318 9.25 -16.45 7.43
N SER A 319 8.26 -16.03 8.21
CA SER A 319 8.08 -16.44 9.60
C SER A 319 7.19 -17.69 9.67
N ALA A 320 7.70 -18.81 10.22
CA ALA A 320 7.00 -20.10 10.13
C ALA A 320 5.65 -20.16 10.86
N ALA A 321 5.40 -19.25 11.81
CA ALA A 321 4.14 -19.11 12.53
C ALA A 321 3.38 -17.84 12.12
N ASP A 322 3.62 -17.35 10.89
CA ASP A 322 2.82 -16.29 10.29
C ASP A 322 1.37 -16.75 10.09
N THR A 323 0.42 -15.98 10.63
CA THR A 323 -1.02 -16.21 10.48
C THR A 323 -1.71 -15.15 9.64
N VAL A 324 -0.98 -14.20 9.08
CA VAL A 324 -1.50 -13.25 8.09
C VAL A 324 -1.38 -13.87 6.71
N CYS A 325 -0.25 -14.50 6.40
CA CYS A 325 -0.05 -15.21 5.15
C CYS A 325 0.53 -16.58 5.44
N ASN A 326 0.05 -17.64 4.78
CA ASN A 326 0.57 -18.97 5.00
C ASN A 326 2.00 -19.06 4.43
N PRO A 327 3.04 -19.13 5.29
CA PRO A 327 4.42 -19.03 4.82
C PRO A 327 4.83 -20.20 3.94
N ARG A 328 4.22 -21.39 4.13
CA ARG A 328 4.51 -22.56 3.29
C ARG A 328 3.94 -22.39 1.89
N ARG A 329 2.71 -21.89 1.77
CA ARG A 329 2.11 -21.57 0.46
C ARG A 329 2.90 -20.50 -0.27
N VAL A 330 3.38 -19.47 0.44
CA VAL A 330 4.24 -18.43 -0.15
C VAL A 330 5.52 -19.05 -0.69
N GLN A 331 6.18 -19.88 0.12
CA GLN A 331 7.40 -20.57 -0.28
C GLN A 331 7.16 -21.48 -1.50
N GLU A 332 6.10 -22.29 -1.49
CA GLU A 332 5.73 -23.18 -2.60
C GLU A 332 5.44 -22.40 -3.87
N HIS A 333 4.67 -21.31 -3.79
CA HIS A 333 4.38 -20.45 -4.94
C HIS A 333 5.64 -19.78 -5.50
N LEU A 334 6.53 -19.28 -4.63
CA LEU A 334 7.82 -18.72 -5.04
C LEU A 334 8.73 -19.74 -5.69
N LEU A 335 8.82 -20.96 -5.17
CA LEU A 335 9.65 -22.02 -5.75
C LEU A 335 9.08 -22.52 -7.08
N ARG A 336 7.76 -22.61 -7.20
CA ARG A 336 7.09 -23.06 -8.43
C ARG A 336 7.22 -22.06 -9.57
N HIS A 337 7.03 -20.76 -9.29
CA HIS A 337 6.92 -19.73 -10.34
C HIS A 337 8.12 -18.77 -10.42
N GLY A 338 8.94 -18.68 -9.37
CA GLY A 338 10.09 -17.78 -9.30
C GLY A 338 11.35 -18.31 -10.00
N GLY A 339 11.46 -19.63 -10.17
CA GLY A 339 12.63 -20.27 -10.79
C GLY A 339 12.68 -20.22 -12.32
N ALA A 340 11.53 -20.05 -12.99
CA ALA A 340 11.42 -20.23 -14.44
C ALA A 340 12.03 -19.09 -15.29
N GLN A 341 12.29 -17.91 -14.72
CA GLN A 341 12.97 -16.81 -15.44
C GLN A 341 14.51 -16.80 -15.30
N ALA A 342 15.10 -17.77 -14.59
CA ALA A 342 16.54 -17.81 -14.35
C ALA A 342 17.31 -18.43 -15.54
N GLY A 343 17.33 -17.73 -16.67
CA GLY A 343 18.51 -17.69 -17.54
C GLY A 343 19.60 -16.75 -17.00
N LEU A 344 19.42 -16.25 -15.78
CA LEU A 344 20.31 -15.37 -15.02
C LEU A 344 20.70 -16.08 -13.72
N ASP A 345 22.01 -16.22 -13.48
CA ASP A 345 22.68 -16.90 -12.36
C ASP A 345 22.41 -16.30 -10.95
N SER A 346 21.25 -15.71 -10.70
CA SER A 346 20.96 -15.06 -9.42
C SER A 346 19.71 -15.64 -8.78
N PRO A 347 19.87 -16.46 -7.72
CA PRO A 347 18.77 -17.18 -7.11
C PRO A 347 17.88 -16.22 -6.32
N LEU A 348 16.58 -16.37 -6.51
CA LEU A 348 15.60 -16.02 -5.49
C LEU A 348 15.97 -16.77 -4.20
N GLU A 349 16.38 -16.04 -3.17
CA GLU A 349 16.70 -16.62 -1.86
C GLU A 349 15.42 -16.67 -1.01
N VAL A 350 14.95 -17.85 -0.58
CA VAL A 350 13.77 -17.97 0.29
C VAL A 350 14.17 -18.62 1.61
N GLU A 351 14.07 -17.86 2.71
CA GLU A 351 14.39 -18.32 4.06
C GLU A 351 13.11 -18.47 4.89
N LEU A 352 12.88 -19.67 5.44
CA LEU A 352 11.81 -19.92 6.40
C LEU A 352 12.38 -19.99 7.82
N SER A 353 12.21 -18.91 8.58
CA SER A 353 12.60 -18.83 9.99
C SER A 353 11.67 -19.68 10.86
N ARG A 354 12.23 -20.68 11.56
CA ARG A 354 11.49 -21.56 12.47
C ARG A 354 11.69 -21.14 13.92
N GLY A 355 10.61 -21.16 14.71
CA GLY A 355 10.64 -20.96 16.15
C GLY A 355 9.25 -20.68 16.72
N MET A 356 9.08 -20.86 18.03
CA MET A 356 7.78 -20.63 18.67
C MET A 356 7.31 -19.15 18.56
N PHE A 357 8.25 -18.22 18.42
CA PHE A 357 7.99 -16.79 18.33
C PHE A 357 8.18 -16.20 16.93
N THR A 358 8.35 -17.03 15.90
CA THR A 358 8.46 -16.57 14.51
C THR A 358 7.06 -16.27 13.95
N VAL A 359 6.38 -15.30 14.56
CA VAL A 359 5.06 -14.79 14.14
C VAL A 359 5.22 -13.73 13.06
N HIS A 360 4.12 -13.30 12.44
CA HIS A 360 4.12 -12.22 11.46
C HIS A 360 4.81 -10.96 12.00
N GLY A 361 5.83 -10.47 11.29
CA GLY A 361 6.64 -9.33 11.73
C GLY A 361 7.70 -9.67 12.77
N TRP A 362 8.04 -10.95 12.95
CA TRP A 362 9.17 -11.39 13.78
C TRP A 362 10.46 -10.63 13.43
N LEU A 363 10.69 -10.38 12.14
CA LEU A 363 11.84 -9.60 11.69
C LEU A 363 11.90 -8.21 12.30
N CYS A 364 10.76 -7.61 12.60
CA CYS A 364 10.67 -6.26 13.17
C CYS A 364 10.99 -6.22 14.67
N VAL A 365 10.95 -7.36 15.37
CA VAL A 365 11.12 -7.42 16.83
C VAL A 365 12.36 -8.21 17.28
N ALA A 366 13.02 -8.95 16.38
CA ALA A 366 14.18 -9.78 16.71
C ALA A 366 15.50 -9.16 16.20
N PRO A 367 16.35 -8.59 17.08
CA PRO A 367 17.58 -7.89 16.66
C PRO A 367 18.55 -8.74 15.82
N ALA A 368 18.63 -10.05 16.10
CA ALA A 368 19.45 -10.97 15.32
C ALA A 368 18.92 -11.12 13.89
N ALA A 369 17.58 -11.21 13.73
CA ALA A 369 16.94 -11.28 12.43
C ALA A 369 17.10 -9.95 11.67
N GLN A 370 16.98 -8.80 12.34
CA GLN A 370 17.22 -7.48 11.75
C GLN A 370 18.64 -7.34 11.20
N ARG A 371 19.65 -7.70 12.01
CA ARG A 371 21.06 -7.65 11.57
C ARG A 371 21.30 -8.53 10.36
N ARG A 372 20.69 -9.72 10.34
CA ARG A 372 20.74 -10.64 9.20
C ARG A 372 20.10 -10.01 7.95
N ALA A 373 18.86 -9.52 8.02
CA ALA A 373 18.20 -8.87 6.88
C ALA A 373 18.98 -7.64 6.36
N ILE A 374 19.61 -6.85 7.24
CA ILE A 374 20.48 -5.73 6.82
C ILE A 374 21.70 -6.25 6.06
N ALA A 375 22.35 -7.31 6.56
CA ALA A 375 23.49 -7.93 5.90
C ALA A 375 23.10 -8.52 4.54
N ASP A 376 21.97 -9.22 4.47
CA ASP A 376 21.45 -9.83 3.25
C ASP A 376 21.10 -8.76 2.22
N LEU A 377 20.40 -7.69 2.63
CA LEU A 377 20.11 -6.54 1.76
C LEU A 377 21.39 -5.89 1.21
N GLY A 378 22.43 -5.77 2.04
CA GLY A 378 23.74 -5.27 1.61
C GLY A 378 24.39 -6.17 0.55
N ARG A 379 24.37 -7.50 0.75
CA ARG A 379 24.89 -8.47 -0.23
C ARG A 379 24.10 -8.42 -1.54
N LEU A 380 22.77 -8.38 -1.47
CA LEU A 380 21.90 -8.29 -2.64
C LEU A 380 22.15 -7.00 -3.41
N LEU A 381 22.27 -5.85 -2.72
CA LEU A 381 22.57 -4.57 -3.37
C LEU A 381 23.90 -4.61 -4.12
N ALA A 382 24.96 -5.15 -3.50
CA ALA A 382 26.26 -5.29 -4.14
C ALA A 382 26.17 -6.14 -5.42
N ARG A 383 25.45 -7.28 -5.37
CA ARG A 383 25.22 -8.15 -6.54
C ARG A 383 24.44 -7.44 -7.64
N GLY A 384 23.33 -6.79 -7.31
CA GLY A 384 22.49 -6.11 -8.31
C GLY A 384 23.19 -4.94 -8.99
N LEU A 385 24.03 -4.20 -8.26
CA LEU A 385 24.88 -3.18 -8.86
C LEU A 385 25.94 -3.77 -9.79
N ALA A 386 26.57 -4.89 -9.42
CA ALA A 386 27.54 -5.59 -10.25
C ALA A 386 26.91 -6.13 -11.55
N GLN A 387 25.74 -6.76 -11.47
CA GLN A 387 24.99 -7.26 -12.64
C GLN A 387 24.66 -6.14 -13.63
N ARG A 388 24.20 -4.99 -13.12
CA ARG A 388 23.90 -3.81 -13.96
C ARG A 388 25.16 -3.23 -14.62
N ALA A 389 26.28 -3.20 -13.89
CA ALA A 389 27.56 -2.78 -14.46
C ALA A 389 28.03 -3.72 -15.58
N ALA A 390 27.84 -5.03 -15.41
CA ALA A 390 28.16 -6.03 -16.43
C ALA A 390 27.23 -5.93 -17.67
N GLY A 391 25.92 -5.78 -17.46
CA GLY A 391 24.94 -5.63 -18.55
C GLY A 391 25.20 -4.39 -19.43
N ARG A 392 25.67 -3.28 -18.84
CA ARG A 392 26.08 -2.09 -19.61
C ARG A 392 27.31 -2.33 -20.49
N LYS A 393 28.25 -3.17 -20.06
CA LYS A 393 29.42 -3.52 -20.87
C LYS A 393 29.02 -4.37 -22.07
N GLY A 394 28.16 -5.38 -21.85
CA GLY A 394 27.67 -6.24 -22.94
C GLY A 394 26.84 -5.49 -23.99
N ALA A 395 25.96 -4.57 -23.57
CA ALA A 395 25.16 -3.76 -24.49
C ALA A 395 26.03 -2.78 -25.32
N GLY A 396 27.13 -2.28 -24.74
CA GLY A 396 28.02 -1.32 -25.42
C GLY A 396 29.00 -1.94 -26.42
N GLU A 397 29.12 -3.26 -26.48
CA GLU A 397 30.06 -3.99 -27.33
C GLU A 397 29.37 -4.62 -28.56
N GLY A 398 28.08 -4.96 -28.45
CA GLY A 398 27.26 -5.43 -29.58
C GLY A 398 26.70 -4.31 -30.48
N ASP A 399 26.57 -3.09 -29.98
CA ASP A 399 25.89 -1.98 -30.68
C ASP A 399 26.85 -0.98 -31.36
N ARG A 400 28.16 -1.27 -31.41
CA ARG A 400 29.14 -0.42 -32.12
C ARG A 400 29.29 -0.73 -33.61
N THR A 401 28.46 -1.61 -34.16
CA THR A 401 28.46 -1.92 -35.61
C THR A 401 27.22 -1.44 -36.36
N ALA A 402 26.26 -0.80 -35.68
CA ALA A 402 25.08 -0.21 -36.31
C ALA A 402 24.97 1.29 -36.01
N ASP A 403 25.31 2.08 -37.02
CA ASP A 403 24.82 3.43 -37.29
C ASP A 403 24.98 4.49 -36.20
N GLY A 404 26.10 5.23 -36.30
CA GLY A 404 26.30 6.50 -35.61
C GLY A 404 25.46 7.61 -36.21
N SER A 405 24.15 7.62 -35.94
CA SER A 405 23.32 8.81 -36.09
C SER A 405 22.04 8.66 -35.26
N HIS A 406 21.71 9.69 -34.47
CA HIS A 406 20.50 9.84 -33.65
C HIS A 406 20.48 9.25 -32.23
N LEU A 407 21.14 9.91 -31.28
CA LEU A 407 20.53 10.11 -29.94
C LEU A 407 21.13 11.30 -29.18
N ALA A 408 21.05 12.49 -29.77
CA ALA A 408 21.12 13.75 -29.02
C ALA A 408 19.69 14.11 -28.58
N LEU A 409 19.21 13.54 -27.48
CA LEU A 409 17.94 13.97 -26.87
C LEU A 409 18.19 15.30 -26.14
N ALA A 410 18.13 16.39 -26.90
CA ALA A 410 18.13 17.74 -26.38
C ALA A 410 16.91 17.95 -25.47
N VAL A 411 17.18 18.17 -24.18
CA VAL A 411 16.21 18.77 -23.26
C VAL A 411 15.97 20.21 -23.73
N ARG A 412 14.99 20.39 -24.62
CA ARG A 412 14.46 21.72 -24.96
C ARG A 412 13.63 22.22 -23.79
N HIS A 413 14.23 23.10 -22.98
CA HIS A 413 13.51 24.07 -22.19
C HIS A 413 12.56 24.87 -23.11
N ARG A 414 11.24 24.65 -22.99
CA ARG A 414 10.27 25.64 -23.48
C ARG A 414 10.27 26.81 -22.49
N GLY A 415 10.99 27.87 -22.86
CA GLY A 415 10.75 29.20 -22.33
C GLY A 415 9.40 29.69 -22.83
N ALA A 416 8.41 29.74 -21.93
CA ALA A 416 7.25 30.59 -22.12
C ALA A 416 7.52 31.89 -21.35
N ARG A 417 7.76 32.99 -22.10
CA ARG A 417 7.59 34.34 -21.59
C ARG A 417 6.11 34.51 -21.25
N ALA A 418 5.80 34.61 -19.96
CA ALA A 418 4.58 35.23 -19.48
C ALA A 418 4.99 36.42 -18.59
N SER A 419 4.41 37.56 -18.94
CA SER A 419 4.47 38.88 -18.31
C SER A 419 4.64 38.87 -16.80
N GLY A 420 5.52 39.76 -16.33
CA GLY A 420 5.69 40.06 -14.92
C GLY A 420 4.44 40.68 -14.30
N GLN A 421 4.07 40.15 -13.14
CA GLN A 421 3.48 40.92 -12.06
C GLN A 421 4.07 40.37 -10.77
N ALA A 422 4.96 41.15 -10.17
CA ALA A 422 5.49 40.89 -8.84
C ALA A 422 4.36 41.11 -7.83
N VAL A 423 3.93 40.04 -7.16
CA VAL A 423 3.12 40.16 -5.95
C VAL A 423 4.06 40.61 -4.84
N ARG A 424 4.03 41.92 -4.56
CA ARG A 424 4.63 42.57 -3.41
C ARG A 424 3.84 42.13 -2.18
N LEU A 425 4.49 41.46 -1.22
CA LEU A 425 3.92 41.21 0.10
C LEU A 425 4.06 42.51 0.90
N GLU A 426 2.93 43.19 1.11
CA GLU A 426 2.80 44.31 2.05
C GLU A 426 2.95 43.80 3.50
N PRO A 427 3.57 44.57 4.42
CA PRO A 427 3.61 44.23 5.82
C PRO A 427 2.23 44.42 6.46
N LEU A 428 1.86 43.51 7.37
CA LEU A 428 0.71 43.67 8.26
C LEU A 428 0.93 44.92 9.12
N GLY A 429 0.10 45.94 8.86
CA GLY A 429 0.04 47.18 9.61
C GLY A 429 -0.51 46.99 11.02
N ASP A 430 0.00 47.86 11.89
CA ASP A 430 -0.40 48.07 13.27
C ASP A 430 -1.91 48.33 13.40
N THR A 431 -2.51 47.73 14.42
CA THR A 431 -3.88 48.01 14.83
C THR A 431 -3.94 49.36 15.52
N ASP A 432 -4.60 50.31 14.87
CA ASP A 432 -4.88 51.63 15.43
C ASP A 432 -5.82 51.58 16.63
N SER A 433 -5.47 52.48 17.54
CA SER A 433 -6.15 52.95 18.74
C SER A 433 -7.62 53.35 18.52
N VAL A 434 -8.46 52.88 19.43
CA VAL A 434 -9.80 53.40 19.67
C VAL A 434 -9.71 54.71 20.44
N SER A 435 -10.42 55.71 19.92
CA SER A 435 -10.65 57.04 20.45
C SER A 435 -11.51 57.05 21.72
N SER A 436 -10.95 57.58 22.81
CA SER A 436 -11.62 58.27 23.92
C SER A 436 -10.62 59.35 24.35
N SER A 437 -10.92 60.63 24.52
CA SER A 437 -12.00 61.25 25.27
C SER A 437 -11.93 62.76 24.99
N GLY A 438 -13.09 63.40 24.87
CA GLY A 438 -13.21 64.85 25.09
C GLY A 438 -13.28 65.17 26.58
N GLU A 439 -13.25 66.47 26.88
CA GLU A 439 -13.37 67.16 28.18
C GLU A 439 -12.07 67.38 28.97
N SER A 440 -11.60 68.63 28.92
CA SER A 440 -11.18 69.38 30.11
C SER A 440 -11.18 70.88 29.81
N ASP A 441 -12.24 71.56 30.25
CA ASP A 441 -12.22 72.98 30.61
C ASP A 441 -11.49 73.15 31.96
N GLY A 442 -10.86 74.32 32.17
CA GLY A 442 -10.85 74.95 33.50
C GLY A 442 -9.50 75.18 34.20
N CYS A 443 -9.07 76.45 34.17
CA CYS A 443 -8.48 77.27 35.23
C CYS A 443 -7.45 76.69 36.24
N GLY A 444 -6.31 77.39 36.31
CA GLY A 444 -6.04 78.31 37.43
C GLY A 444 -5.19 77.79 38.60
N GLU A 445 -4.00 78.41 38.71
CA GLU A 445 -3.09 78.53 39.87
C GLU A 445 -2.51 77.28 40.54
#